data_AF-E6PDC0-F1
#
_entry.id   AF-E6PDC0-F1
#
_cell.length_a   1.000
_cell.length_b   1.000
_cell.length_c   1.000
_cell.angle_alpha   90.00
_cell.angle_beta   90.00
_cell.angle_gamma   90.00
#
_symmetry.space_group_name_H-M   'P 1'
#
loop_
_entity.id
_entity.type
_entity.pdbx_description
1 polymer ?
#
loop_
_entity_poly.entity_id
_entity_poly.type
_entity_poly.pdbx_seq_one_letter_code
_entity_poly.pdbx_strand_id
1 'polypeptide(L)' 'MSQSELAARAGVTQASISLVEGGADLRVSRLQQIAGALDLVPTLLPRKALGLVEGVIASLP' A
#
# COMPACT_ATOMS: atom_id res chain seq x y z
N MET A 1 -0.18 3.49 -13.20
CA MET A 1 -1.59 3.13 -12.90
C MET A 1 -2.28 4.37 -12.36
N SER A 2 -3.46 4.70 -12.86
CA SER A 2 -4.28 5.81 -12.33
C SER A 2 -5.05 5.39 -11.07
N GLN A 3 -5.52 6.36 -10.28
CA GLN A 3 -6.33 6.04 -9.08
C GLN A 3 -7.65 5.33 -9.44
N SER A 4 -8.24 5.60 -10.60
CA SER A 4 -9.44 4.92 -11.09
C SER A 4 -9.16 3.47 -11.48
N GLU A 5 -8.02 3.20 -12.12
CA GLU A 5 -7.57 1.83 -12.40
C GLU A 5 -7.33 1.04 -11.11
N LEU A 6 -6.65 1.64 -10.12
CA LEU A 6 -6.43 1.00 -8.82
C LEU A 6 -7.75 0.72 -8.11
N ALA A 7 -8.66 1.70 -8.11
CA ALA A 7 -9.97 1.56 -7.50
C ALA A 7 -10.76 0.38 -8.10
N ALA A 8 -10.77 0.26 -9.43
CA ALA A 8 -11.40 -0.86 -10.12
C ALA A 8 -10.75 -2.20 -9.74
N ARG A 9 -9.41 -2.26 -9.71
CA ARG A 9 -8.67 -3.49 -9.39
C ARG A 9 -8.80 -3.91 -7.92
N ALA A 10 -8.87 -2.94 -7.01
CA ALA A 10 -9.05 -3.16 -5.59
C ALA A 10 -10.52 -3.33 -5.18
N GLY A 11 -11.50 -3.11 -6.06
CA GLY A 11 -12.92 -3.18 -5.72
C GLY A 11 -13.37 -2.07 -4.76
N VAL A 12 -12.84 -0.87 -4.92
CA VAL A 12 -13.19 0.34 -4.14
C VAL A 12 -13.48 1.53 -5.08
N THR A 13 -13.86 2.68 -4.53
CA THR A 13 -14.05 3.90 -5.34
C THR A 13 -12.75 4.70 -5.48
N GLN A 14 -12.60 5.44 -6.59
CA GLN A 14 -11.46 6.33 -6.78
C GLN A 14 -11.39 7.41 -5.68
N ALA A 15 -12.54 7.93 -5.23
CA ALA A 15 -12.59 8.85 -4.09
C ALA A 15 -12.02 8.22 -2.79
N SER A 16 -12.23 6.91 -2.56
CA SER A 16 -11.64 6.21 -1.42
C SER A 16 -10.11 6.13 -1.55
N ILE A 17 -9.59 5.90 -2.76
CA ILE A 17 -8.13 5.92 -3.02
C ILE A 17 -7.57 7.32 -2.76
N SER A 18 -8.22 8.36 -3.28
CA SER A 18 -7.78 9.75 -3.08
C SER A 18 -7.77 10.16 -1.60
N LEU A 19 -8.73 9.70 -0.79
CA LEU A 19 -8.73 9.95 0.65
C LEU A 19 -7.56 9.27 1.35
N VAL A 20 -7.26 8.02 1.00
CA VAL A 20 -6.12 7.28 1.56
C VAL A 20 -4.81 7.95 1.20
N GLU A 21 -4.63 8.36 -0.07
CA GLU A 21 -3.44 9.10 -0.51
C GLU A 21 -3.34 10.49 0.15
N GLY A 22 -4.48 11.09 0.50
CA GLY A 22 -4.56 12.31 1.29
C GLY A 22 -4.30 12.12 2.80
N GLY A 23 -3.97 10.91 3.26
CA GLY A 23 -3.63 10.63 4.65
C GLY A 23 -4.82 10.34 5.57
N ALA A 24 -5.99 10.00 5.03
CA ALA A 24 -7.12 9.58 5.84
C ALA A 24 -6.84 8.26 6.58
N ASP A 25 -7.43 8.10 7.77
CA ASP A 25 -7.34 6.86 8.54
C ASP A 25 -7.86 5.66 7.73
N LEU A 26 -7.10 4.57 7.77
CA LEU A 26 -7.37 3.37 6.99
C LEU A 26 -7.47 2.14 7.88
N ARG A 27 -8.56 1.37 7.72
CA ARG A 27 -8.67 0.04 8.33
C ARG A 27 -7.65 -0.91 7.71
N VAL A 28 -7.03 -1.74 8.53
CA VAL A 28 -6.03 -2.74 8.10
C VAL A 28 -6.56 -3.68 7.00
N SER A 29 -7.84 -4.03 7.03
CA SER A 29 -8.45 -4.86 5.97
C SER A 29 -8.42 -4.19 4.60
N ARG A 30 -8.64 -2.87 4.55
CA ARG A 30 -8.59 -2.11 3.30
C ARG A 30 -7.16 -1.86 2.84
N LEU A 31 -6.23 -1.68 3.77
CA LEU A 31 -4.79 -1.67 3.44
C LEU A 31 -4.40 -2.98 2.74
N GLN A 32 -4.78 -4.13 3.28
CA GLN A 32 -4.52 -5.44 2.66
C GLN A 32 -5.15 -5.56 1.27
N GLN A 33 -6.40 -5.10 1.10
CA GLN A 33 -7.10 -5.12 -0.18
C GLN A 33 -6.40 -4.28 -1.26
N ILE A 34 -6.02 -3.04 -0.93
CA ILE A 34 -5.32 -2.14 -1.86
C ILE A 34 -3.91 -2.66 -2.16
N ALA A 35 -3.17 -3.14 -1.14
CA ALA A 35 -1.86 -3.73 -1.31
C ALA A 35 -1.91 -4.97 -2.24
N GLY A 36 -2.91 -5.85 -2.06
CA GLY A 36 -3.09 -7.00 -2.95
C GLY A 36 -3.36 -6.60 -4.41
N ALA A 37 -4.12 -5.53 -4.65
CA ALA A 37 -4.31 -5.02 -6.01
C ALA A 37 -3.02 -4.46 -6.65
N LEU A 38 -2.03 -4.11 -5.82
CA LEU A 38 -0.68 -3.68 -6.20
C LEU A 38 0.34 -4.83 -6.22
N ASP A 39 -0.08 -6.06 -5.95
CA ASP A 39 0.80 -7.22 -5.77
C ASP A 39 1.80 -7.06 -4.61
N LEU A 40 1.33 -6.43 -3.52
CA LEU A 40 2.10 -6.16 -2.30
C LEU A 40 1.51 -6.89 -1.10
N VAL A 41 2.38 -7.28 -0.16
CA VAL A 41 2.01 -7.89 1.11
C VAL A 41 2.45 -7.00 2.27
N PRO A 42 1.51 -6.37 3.01
CA PRO A 42 1.85 -5.61 4.21
C PRO A 42 2.43 -6.53 5.29
N THR A 43 3.62 -6.20 5.78
CA THR A 43 4.33 -6.97 6.81
C THR A 43 4.75 -6.04 7.94
N LEU A 44 4.65 -6.53 9.18
CA LEU A 44 5.21 -5.84 10.34
C LEU A 44 6.69 -6.21 10.51
N LEU A 45 7.53 -5.21 10.75
CA LEU A 45 8.95 -5.42 11.03
C LEU A 45 9.36 -4.72 12.34
N PRO A 46 10.38 -5.23 13.05
CA PRO A 46 10.96 -4.52 14.18
C PRO A 46 11.51 -3.16 13.74
N ARG A 47 11.13 -2.06 14.41
CA ARG A 47 11.54 -0.69 14.03
C ARG A 47 13.06 -0.53 13.86
N LYS A 48 13.86 -1.22 14.69
CA LYS A 48 15.34 -1.21 14.60
C LYS A 48 15.91 -1.79 13.31
N ALA A 49 15.10 -2.56 12.56
CA ALA A 49 15.50 -3.17 11.29
C ALA A 49 15.07 -2.35 10.07
N LEU A 50 14.36 -1.21 10.24
CA LEU A 50 13.78 -0.45 9.13
C LEU A 50 14.84 -0.03 8.09
N GLY A 51 15.95 0.58 8.53
CA GLY A 51 17.01 1.02 7.62
C GLY A 51 17.69 -0.12 6.86
N LEU A 52 17.80 -1.31 7.47
CA LEU A 52 18.32 -2.51 6.78
C LEU A 52 17.38 -2.94 5.65
N VAL A 53 16.08 -2.99 5.95
CA VAL A 53 15.05 -3.37 4.96
C VAL A 53 14.99 -2.35 3.82
N GLU A 54 15.00 -1.05 4.12
CA GLU A 54 15.05 0.01 3.12
C GLU A 54 16.27 -0.11 2.20
N GLY A 55 17.45 -0.39 2.77
CA GLY A 55 18.68 -0.60 2.01
C GLY A 55 18.62 -1.81 1.08
N VAL A 56 18.02 -2.93 1.52
CA VAL A 56 17.81 -4.12 0.69
C VAL A 56 16.79 -3.85 -0.42
N ILE A 57 15.68 -3.19 -0.12
CA ILE A 57 14.66 -2.86 -1.14
C ILE A 57 15.26 -1.96 -2.23
N ALA A 58 16.07 -0.97 -1.86
CA ALA A 58 16.73 -0.07 -2.81
C ALA A 58 17.76 -0.75 -3.72
N SER A 59 18.26 -1.95 -3.35
CA SER A 59 19.20 -2.72 -4.15
C SER A 59 18.55 -3.84 -4.96
N LEU A 60 17.23 -4.03 -4.85
CA LEU A 60 16.51 -4.99 -5.69
C LEU A 60 16.54 -4.53 -7.16
N PRO A 61 16.76 -5.46 -8.11
CA PRO A 61 16.84 -5.16 -9.54
C PRO A 61 15.50 -4.77 -10.16
#